data_AF-A0A7W0YAV3-F1
#
_entry.id   AF-A0A7W0YAV3-F1
#
_cell.length_a   1.000
_cell.length_b   1.000
_cell.length_c   1.000
_cell.angle_alpha   90.00
_cell.angle_beta   90.00
_cell.angle_gamma   90.00
#
_symmetry.space_group_name_H-M   'P 1'
#
loop_
_entity.id
_entity.type
_entity.pdbx_description
1 polymer ?
#
loop_
_entity_poly.entity_id
_entity_poly.type
_entity_poly.pdbx_seq_one_letter_code
_entity_poly.pdbx_strand_id
1 'polypeptide(L)'
;MYTKARIAGHPIHPMLIPFPIALYTATVAALLAYLGTTDPFWYRAAMIANIAGLVMAALAVIFGAIDLFSLPARSLARETGLKHAGLNVLTNLLFLATAIFLWRTWSEAAIDGTYPLPTAWPLGLGIAGLVTMVAAGALGWKLVQTHHVGVKPSVHERPAVPMAPAMLETPPVVAPPVARDIIEPPIAPPIEKPAPIEKPAVREADDEGVIHIPVRHH
;
A
#
# COMPACT_ATOMS: atom_id res chain seq x y z
N MET A 1 10.69 6.13 9.86
CA MET A 1 12.08 6.11 9.32
C MET A 1 12.12 6.98 8.08
N TYR A 2 13.18 7.76 7.86
CA TYR A 2 13.16 8.82 6.85
C TYR A 2 13.80 8.42 5.52
N THR A 3 13.15 8.82 4.42
CA THR A 3 13.62 8.83 3.03
C THR A 3 14.77 9.84 2.90
N LYS A 4 15.95 9.43 2.40
CA LYS A 4 17.14 10.30 2.34
C LYS A 4 17.19 11.16 1.08
N ALA A 5 16.56 10.73 -0.02
CA ALA A 5 16.51 11.52 -1.25
C ALA A 5 15.41 12.59 -1.17
N ARG A 6 15.80 13.86 -0.99
CA ARG A 6 14.86 15.00 -0.86
C ARG A 6 15.26 16.18 -1.75
N ILE A 7 14.27 16.80 -2.37
CA ILE A 7 14.35 18.14 -2.96
C ILE A 7 13.34 19.03 -2.24
N ALA A 8 13.77 20.21 -1.78
CA ALA A 8 12.92 21.17 -1.07
C ALA A 8 12.12 20.55 0.12
N GLY A 9 12.71 19.57 0.83
CA GLY A 9 12.07 18.90 1.96
C GLY A 9 11.06 17.80 1.61
N HIS A 10 10.80 17.56 0.31
CA HIS A 10 9.87 16.55 -0.17
C HIS A 10 10.62 15.30 -0.66
N PRO A 11 10.10 14.09 -0.35
CA PRO A 11 10.73 12.86 -0.82
C PRO A 11 10.57 12.73 -2.34
N ILE A 12 11.68 12.60 -3.05
CA ILE A 12 11.72 12.61 -4.53
C ILE A 12 11.09 11.34 -5.09
N HIS A 13 11.37 10.19 -4.47
CA HIS A 13 10.87 8.90 -4.95
C HIS A 13 9.33 8.86 -5.04
N PRO A 14 8.54 9.21 -4.00
CA PRO A 14 7.09 9.32 -4.09
C PRO A 14 6.56 10.32 -5.12
N MET A 15 7.33 11.37 -5.46
CA MET A 15 6.93 12.32 -6.50
C MET A 15 7.07 11.74 -7.91
N LEU A 16 8.00 10.80 -8.11
CA LEU A 16 8.25 10.19 -9.42
C LEU A 16 7.33 9.01 -9.74
N ILE A 17 6.88 8.27 -8.72
CA ILE A 17 6.06 7.05 -8.89
C ILE A 17 4.74 7.26 -9.67
N PRO A 18 4.01 8.39 -9.58
CA PRO A 18 2.78 8.59 -10.34
C PRO A 18 2.97 8.55 -11.86
N PHE A 19 4.12 8.99 -12.36
CA PHE A 19 4.41 9.04 -13.80
C PHE A 19 4.45 7.66 -14.47
N PRO A 20 5.28 6.69 -14.04
CA PRO A 20 5.28 5.36 -14.64
C PRO A 20 3.91 4.67 -14.45
N ILE A 21 3.22 4.87 -13.32
CA ILE A 21 1.87 4.30 -13.10
C ILE A 21 0.89 4.78 -14.19
N ALA A 22 0.84 6.09 -14.43
CA ALA A 22 -0.05 6.67 -15.42
C ALA A 22 0.33 6.22 -16.84
N LEU A 23 1.62 6.20 -17.18
CA LEU A 23 2.12 5.88 -18.51
C LEU A 23 1.97 4.38 -18.87
N TYR A 24 2.22 3.49 -17.91
CA TYR A 24 1.97 2.05 -18.07
C TYR A 24 0.48 1.74 -18.18
N THR A 25 -0.36 2.44 -17.42
CA THR A 25 -1.83 2.32 -17.55
C THR A 25 -2.31 2.82 -18.91
N ALA A 26 -1.81 3.97 -19.35
CA ALA A 26 -2.11 4.53 -20.68
C ALA A 26 -1.65 3.59 -21.81
N THR A 27 -0.52 2.90 -21.64
CA THR A 27 -0.02 1.91 -22.60
C THR A 27 -1.06 0.80 -22.82
N VAL A 28 -1.56 0.18 -21.75
CA VAL A 28 -2.54 -0.90 -21.86
C VAL A 28 -3.88 -0.38 -22.38
N ALA A 29 -4.33 0.79 -21.92
CA ALA A 29 -5.56 1.40 -22.42
C ALA A 29 -5.48 1.68 -23.93
N ALA A 30 -4.35 2.18 -24.41
CA ALA A 30 -4.12 2.42 -25.83
C ALA A 30 -4.06 1.10 -26.64
N LEU A 31 -3.48 0.02 -26.11
CA LEU A 31 -3.54 -1.29 -26.77
C LEU A 31 -4.95 -1.86 -26.85
N LEU A 32 -5.78 -1.65 -25.82
CA LEU A 32 -7.19 -2.03 -25.86
C LEU A 32 -7.98 -1.19 -26.87
N ALA A 33 -7.71 0.12 -26.94
CA ALA A 33 -8.30 1.00 -27.95
C ALA A 33 -7.89 0.58 -29.37
N TYR A 34 -6.62 0.21 -29.58
CA TYR A 34 -6.15 -0.34 -30.85
C TYR A 34 -6.88 -1.65 -31.21
N LEU A 35 -7.06 -2.55 -30.24
CA LEU A 35 -7.78 -3.81 -30.46
C LEU A 35 -9.23 -3.59 -30.94
N GLY A 36 -9.89 -2.54 -30.44
CA GLY A 36 -11.27 -2.21 -30.82
C GLY A 36 -11.41 -1.35 -32.09
N THR A 37 -10.40 -0.54 -32.42
CA THR A 37 -10.49 0.46 -33.51
C THR A 37 -9.63 0.14 -34.73
N THR A 38 -8.61 -0.70 -34.56
CA THR A 38 -7.51 -0.98 -35.51
C THR A 38 -6.77 0.26 -36.04
N ASP A 39 -6.98 1.44 -35.44
CA ASP A 39 -6.34 2.70 -35.82
C ASP A 39 -4.87 2.73 -35.33
N PRO A 40 -3.87 2.79 -36.23
CA PRO A 40 -2.45 2.82 -35.88
C PRO A 40 -2.04 3.92 -34.90
N PHE A 41 -2.83 4.99 -34.79
CA PHE A 41 -2.65 6.03 -33.77
C PHE A 41 -2.53 5.44 -32.36
N TRP A 42 -3.44 4.54 -31.98
CA TRP A 42 -3.47 3.96 -30.64
C TRP A 42 -2.27 3.04 -30.38
N TYR A 43 -1.81 2.30 -31.39
CA TYR A 43 -0.62 1.49 -31.28
C TYR A 43 0.63 2.34 -31.04
N ARG A 44 0.78 3.44 -31.81
CA ARG A 44 1.88 4.39 -31.65
C ARG A 44 1.83 5.09 -30.29
N ALA A 45 0.64 5.47 -29.84
CA ALA A 45 0.43 6.06 -28.52
C ALA A 45 0.86 5.09 -27.40
N ALA A 46 0.49 3.80 -27.50
CA ALA A 46 0.92 2.78 -26.55
C ALA A 46 2.45 2.65 -26.51
N MET A 47 3.10 2.62 -27.68
CA MET A 47 4.56 2.52 -27.78
C MET A 47 5.26 3.70 -27.12
N ILE A 48 4.85 4.94 -27.44
CA ILE A 48 5.45 6.15 -26.88
C ILE A 48 5.21 6.25 -25.38
N ALA A 49 3.97 5.98 -24.93
CA ALA A 49 3.62 5.98 -23.52
C ALA A 49 4.47 4.96 -22.72
N ASN A 50 4.65 3.76 -23.25
CA ASN A 50 5.45 2.73 -22.59
C ASN A 50 6.91 3.13 -22.45
N ILE A 51 7.53 3.62 -23.53
CA ILE A 51 8.93 4.09 -23.52
C ILE A 51 9.10 5.24 -22.52
N ALA A 52 8.19 6.22 -22.52
CA ALA A 52 8.20 7.29 -21.54
C ALA A 52 8.04 6.76 -20.10
N GLY A 53 7.16 5.76 -19.91
CA GLY A 53 6.95 5.08 -18.63
C GLY A 53 8.22 4.43 -18.11
N LEU A 54 8.96 3.71 -18.97
CA LEU A 54 10.24 3.09 -18.64
C LEU A 54 11.30 4.12 -18.24
N VAL A 55 11.38 5.27 -18.93
CA VAL A 55 12.30 6.35 -18.57
C VAL A 55 11.98 6.89 -17.18
N MET A 56 10.71 7.18 -16.90
CA MET A 56 10.28 7.67 -15.58
C MET A 56 10.46 6.61 -14.48
N ALA A 57 10.23 5.34 -14.79
CA ALA A 57 10.48 4.23 -13.88
C ALA A 57 11.96 4.08 -13.55
N ALA A 58 12.86 4.25 -14.53
CA ALA A 58 14.30 4.21 -14.31
C ALA A 58 14.75 5.31 -13.34
N LEU A 59 14.24 6.54 -13.52
CA LEU A 59 14.47 7.62 -12.56
C LEU A 59 13.94 7.26 -11.16
N ALA A 60 12.71 6.75 -11.06
CA ALA A 60 12.11 6.35 -9.80
C ALA A 60 12.91 5.24 -9.08
N VAL A 61 13.47 4.29 -9.81
CA VAL A 61 14.31 3.20 -9.29
C VAL A 61 15.59 3.74 -8.65
N ILE A 62 16.24 4.73 -9.25
CA ILE A 62 17.47 5.33 -8.69
C ILE A 62 17.19 5.91 -7.30
N PHE A 63 16.16 6.74 -7.18
CA PHE A 63 15.81 7.35 -5.89
C PHE A 63 15.26 6.32 -4.90
N GLY A 64 14.45 5.36 -5.36
CA GLY A 64 13.91 4.29 -4.52
C GLY A 64 15.01 3.38 -3.95
N ALA A 65 16.06 3.10 -4.73
CA ALA A 65 17.21 2.34 -4.26
C ALA A 65 17.95 3.09 -3.13
N ILE A 66 18.20 4.39 -3.29
CA ILE A 66 18.83 5.23 -2.25
C ILE A 66 18.02 5.17 -0.95
N ASP A 67 16.70 5.24 -1.05
CA ASP A 67 15.81 5.19 0.11
C ASP A 67 15.77 3.81 0.76
N LEU A 68 15.76 2.73 -0.03
CA LEU A 68 15.80 1.36 0.47
C LEU A 68 17.11 1.04 1.19
N PHE A 69 18.26 1.44 0.64
CA PHE A 69 19.57 1.23 1.25
C PHE A 69 19.82 2.12 2.47
N SER A 70 19.00 3.15 2.66
CA SER A 70 19.04 4.00 3.85
C SER A 70 18.34 3.36 5.06
N LEU A 71 17.55 2.30 4.87
CA LEU A 71 16.86 1.59 5.95
C LEU A 71 17.82 0.64 6.71
N PRO A 72 17.66 0.49 8.03
CA PRO A 72 18.44 -0.46 8.82
C PRO A 72 18.28 -1.90 8.33
N ALA A 73 19.40 -2.61 8.26
CA ALA A 73 19.52 -3.90 7.56
C ALA A 73 18.56 -5.00 8.07
N ARG A 74 18.16 -4.96 9.34
CA ARG A 74 17.30 -5.95 10.02
C ARG A 74 15.93 -5.39 10.43
N SER A 75 15.40 -4.41 9.70
CA SER A 75 14.07 -3.84 9.96
C SER A 75 12.98 -4.49 9.13
N LEU A 76 11.77 -4.66 9.71
CA LEU A 76 10.57 -5.11 8.98
C LEU A 76 10.23 -4.20 7.78
N ALA A 77 10.55 -2.90 7.90
CA ALA A 77 10.42 -1.93 6.83
C ALA A 77 11.32 -2.27 5.63
N ARG A 78 12.56 -2.74 5.85
CA ARG A 78 13.48 -3.12 4.78
C ARG A 78 13.05 -4.42 4.10
N GLU A 79 12.51 -5.38 4.85
CA GLU A 79 11.97 -6.61 4.25
C GLU A 79 10.80 -6.33 3.31
N THR A 80 9.83 -5.52 3.77
CA THR A 80 8.70 -5.08 2.94
C THR A 80 9.20 -4.25 1.75
N GLY A 81 10.19 -3.39 1.97
CA GLY A 81 10.83 -2.57 0.93
C GLY A 81 11.51 -3.41 -0.16
N LEU A 82 12.18 -4.50 0.20
CA LEU A 82 12.80 -5.44 -0.74
C LEU A 82 11.75 -6.18 -1.58
N LYS A 83 10.66 -6.63 -0.97
CA LYS A 83 9.54 -7.26 -1.69
C LYS A 83 8.89 -6.28 -2.67
N HIS A 84 8.67 -5.04 -2.23
CA HIS A 84 8.17 -3.96 -3.08
C HIS A 84 9.11 -3.67 -4.25
N ALA A 85 10.41 -3.52 -3.99
CA ALA A 85 11.41 -3.29 -5.03
C ALA A 85 11.45 -4.45 -6.04
N GLY A 86 11.40 -5.69 -5.57
CA GLY A 86 11.35 -6.88 -6.43
C GLY A 86 10.16 -6.89 -7.39
N LEU A 87 8.95 -6.56 -6.90
CA LEU A 87 7.77 -6.47 -7.77
C LEU A 87 7.87 -5.31 -8.78
N ASN A 88 8.47 -4.17 -8.41
CA ASN A 88 8.70 -3.07 -9.34
C ASN A 88 9.73 -3.45 -10.42
N VAL A 89 10.78 -4.18 -10.08
CA VAL A 89 11.73 -4.71 -11.06
C VAL A 89 11.02 -5.63 -12.05
N LEU A 90 10.20 -6.57 -11.56
CA LEU A 90 9.39 -7.44 -12.41
C LEU A 90 8.44 -6.65 -13.32
N THR A 91 7.74 -5.65 -12.77
CA THR A 91 6.86 -4.74 -13.53
C THR A 91 7.64 -4.07 -14.68
N ASN A 92 8.80 -3.50 -14.39
CA ASN A 92 9.63 -2.83 -15.39
C ASN A 92 10.16 -3.79 -16.45
N LEU A 93 10.50 -5.03 -16.09
CA LEU A 93 10.92 -6.04 -17.07
C LEU A 93 9.78 -6.44 -18.00
N LEU A 94 8.55 -6.55 -17.50
CA LEU A 94 7.35 -6.82 -18.31
C LEU A 94 7.05 -5.67 -19.28
N PHE A 95 7.15 -4.42 -18.82
CA PHE A 95 6.99 -3.25 -19.68
C PHE A 95 8.14 -3.05 -20.67
N LEU A 96 9.37 -3.44 -20.30
CA LEU A 96 10.51 -3.48 -21.22
C LEU A 96 10.28 -4.50 -22.33
N ALA A 97 9.85 -5.72 -21.99
CA ALA A 97 9.49 -6.73 -22.99
C ALA A 97 8.35 -6.23 -23.88
N THR A 98 7.33 -5.60 -23.30
CA THR A 98 6.23 -4.97 -24.04
C THR A 98 6.75 -3.91 -25.03
N ALA A 99 7.67 -3.04 -24.61
CA ALA A 99 8.25 -2.00 -25.46
C ALA A 99 9.05 -2.60 -26.63
N ILE A 100 9.79 -3.69 -26.39
CA ILE A 100 10.52 -4.42 -27.44
C ILE A 100 9.55 -4.96 -28.50
N PHE A 101 8.44 -5.60 -28.08
CA PHE A 101 7.43 -6.08 -29.02
C PHE A 101 6.80 -4.94 -29.82
N LEU A 102 6.36 -3.87 -29.14
CA LEU A 102 5.75 -2.71 -29.79
C LEU A 102 6.70 -2.09 -30.82
N TRP A 103 7.97 -1.89 -30.45
CA TRP A 103 8.97 -1.29 -31.34
C TRP A 103 9.25 -2.16 -32.56
N ARG A 104 9.43 -3.48 -32.38
CA ARG A 104 9.68 -4.40 -33.49
C ARG A 104 8.53 -4.42 -34.48
N THR A 105 7.31 -4.64 -33.98
CA THR A 105 6.12 -4.72 -34.83
C THR A 105 5.84 -3.40 -35.54
N TRP A 106 6.03 -2.25 -34.88
CA TRP A 106 5.91 -0.94 -35.52
C TRP A 106 6.94 -0.74 -36.63
N SER A 107 8.20 -1.13 -36.38
CA SER A 107 9.30 -0.98 -37.34
C SER A 107 9.11 -1.87 -38.57
N GLU A 108 8.69 -3.12 -38.38
CA GLU A 108 8.40 -4.06 -39.47
C GLU A 108 7.24 -3.56 -40.34
N ALA A 109 6.15 -3.09 -39.72
CA ALA A 109 5.00 -2.58 -40.48
C ALA A 109 5.29 -1.28 -41.24
N ALA A 110 6.22 -0.45 -40.75
CA ALA A 110 6.68 0.72 -41.48
C ALA A 110 7.45 0.37 -42.77
N ILE A 111 8.02 -0.84 -42.85
CA ILE A 111 8.77 -1.35 -44.01
C ILE A 111 7.83 -2.12 -44.95
N ASP A 112 7.04 -3.05 -44.40
CA ASP A 112 6.26 -4.01 -45.19
C ASP A 112 4.82 -3.54 -45.48
N GLY A 113 4.34 -2.50 -44.80
CA GLY A 113 2.98 -1.97 -44.95
C GLY A 113 1.86 -2.88 -44.43
N THR A 114 2.20 -3.90 -43.64
CA THR A 114 1.24 -4.90 -43.15
C THR A 114 0.42 -4.36 -41.97
N TYR A 115 -0.91 -4.36 -42.13
CA TYR A 115 -1.89 -4.04 -41.08
C TYR A 115 -3.02 -5.08 -41.08
N PRO A 116 -3.65 -5.39 -39.93
CA PRO A 116 -3.39 -4.84 -38.59
C PRO A 116 -2.17 -5.47 -37.90
N LEU A 117 -1.53 -4.67 -37.04
CA LEU A 117 -0.40 -5.05 -36.21
C LEU A 117 -0.76 -6.12 -35.16
N PRO A 118 0.07 -7.17 -34.98
CA PRO A 118 -0.11 -8.14 -33.92
C PRO A 118 0.00 -7.50 -32.53
N THR A 119 -1.03 -7.69 -31.71
CA THR A 119 -1.17 -7.01 -30.40
C THR A 119 -1.29 -7.97 -29.22
N ALA A 120 -1.50 -9.26 -29.46
CA ALA A 120 -1.72 -10.26 -28.40
C ALA A 120 -0.57 -10.30 -27.37
N TRP A 121 0.68 -10.35 -27.83
CA TRP A 121 1.84 -10.37 -26.94
C TRP A 121 2.06 -9.09 -26.13
N PRO A 122 2.16 -7.88 -26.76
CA PRO A 122 2.34 -6.67 -25.97
C PRO A 122 1.16 -6.40 -25.03
N LEU A 123 -0.06 -6.75 -25.40
CA LEU A 123 -1.22 -6.62 -24.50
C LEU A 123 -1.15 -7.58 -23.31
N GLY A 124 -0.84 -8.87 -23.55
CA GLY A 124 -0.72 -9.86 -22.49
C GLY A 124 0.39 -9.51 -21.48
N LEU A 125 1.56 -9.09 -21.97
CA LEU A 125 2.67 -8.61 -21.14
C LEU A 125 2.30 -7.34 -20.37
N GLY A 126 1.63 -6.38 -21.03
CA GLY A 126 1.17 -5.15 -20.40
C GLY A 126 0.15 -5.39 -19.28
N ILE A 127 -0.79 -6.32 -19.47
CA ILE A 127 -1.76 -6.71 -18.42
C ILE A 127 -1.04 -7.37 -17.25
N ALA A 128 -0.12 -8.31 -17.50
CA ALA A 128 0.70 -8.90 -16.45
C ALA A 128 1.53 -7.84 -15.71
N GLY A 129 2.06 -6.86 -16.44
CA GLY A 129 2.75 -5.68 -15.91
C GLY A 129 1.85 -4.86 -14.98
N LEU A 130 0.60 -4.58 -15.37
CA LEU A 130 -0.35 -3.87 -14.51
C LEU A 130 -0.69 -4.64 -13.23
N VAL A 131 -0.90 -5.95 -13.32
CA VAL A 131 -1.20 -6.78 -12.15
C VAL A 131 -0.03 -6.76 -11.16
N THR A 132 1.20 -6.92 -11.65
CA THR A 132 2.41 -6.84 -10.82
C THR A 132 2.63 -5.44 -10.25
N MET A 133 2.31 -4.39 -11.00
CA MET A 133 2.35 -2.99 -10.55
C MET A 133 1.35 -2.73 -9.41
N VAL A 134 0.11 -3.21 -9.52
CA VAL A 134 -0.90 -3.08 -8.47
C VAL A 134 -0.47 -3.82 -7.20
N ALA A 135 0.08 -5.03 -7.34
CA ALA A 135 0.63 -5.78 -6.22
C ALA A 135 1.81 -5.05 -5.55
N ALA A 136 2.70 -4.43 -6.35
CA ALA A 136 3.77 -3.58 -5.83
C ALA A 136 3.21 -2.37 -5.07
N GLY A 137 2.19 -1.71 -5.62
CA GLY A 137 1.49 -0.59 -5.00
C GLY A 137 0.90 -0.93 -3.63
N ALA A 138 0.32 -2.13 -3.48
CA ALA A 138 -0.19 -2.60 -2.19
C ALA A 138 0.91 -2.73 -1.12
N LEU A 139 2.11 -3.18 -1.48
CA LEU A 139 3.27 -3.19 -0.58
C LEU A 139 3.77 -1.77 -0.28
N GLY A 140 3.78 -0.89 -1.28
CA GLY A 140 4.13 0.52 -1.12
C GLY A 140 3.21 1.23 -0.12
N TRP A 141 1.91 0.97 -0.19
CA TRP A 141 0.92 1.49 0.76
C TRP A 141 1.20 1.03 2.20
N LYS A 142 1.57 -0.25 2.40
CA LYS A 142 1.97 -0.75 3.72
C LYS A 142 3.22 -0.05 4.27
N LEU A 143 4.19 0.28 3.41
CA LEU A 143 5.39 1.03 3.83
C LEU A 143 5.05 2.43 4.34
N VAL A 144 4.09 3.10 3.72
CA VAL A 144 3.64 4.44 4.14
C VAL A 144 2.82 4.35 5.43
N GLN A 145 1.78 3.51 5.46
CA GLN A 145 0.81 3.46 6.56
C GLN A 145 1.35 2.78 7.83
N THR A 146 2.09 1.67 7.69
CA THR A 146 2.53 0.88 8.83
C THR A 146 3.92 1.32 9.31
N HIS A 147 4.83 1.56 8.37
CA HIS A 147 6.23 1.84 8.70
C HIS A 147 6.59 3.34 8.70
N HIS A 148 5.62 4.21 8.37
CA HIS A 148 5.78 5.66 8.33
C HIS A 148 7.02 6.08 7.53
N VAL A 149 7.32 5.35 6.45
CA VAL A 149 8.45 5.67 5.57
C VAL A 149 8.04 6.89 4.74
N GLY A 150 8.81 7.98 4.88
CA GLY A 150 8.56 9.24 4.19
C GLY A 150 7.67 10.25 4.92
N VAL A 151 7.09 9.90 6.07
CA VAL A 151 6.28 10.81 6.90
C VAL A 151 7.14 11.42 8.02
N LYS A 152 7.03 12.74 8.24
CA LYS A 152 7.60 13.37 9.46
C LYS A 152 6.71 12.99 10.66
N PRO A 153 7.25 12.49 11.78
CA PRO A 153 6.53 12.54 13.04
C PRO A 153 6.25 14.02 13.31
N SER A 154 4.98 14.40 13.46
CA SER A 154 4.68 15.65 14.13
C SER A 154 5.19 15.49 15.55
N VAL A 155 6.18 16.29 15.95
CA VAL A 155 6.41 16.51 17.38
C VAL A 155 5.14 17.22 17.85
N HIS A 156 4.17 16.46 18.36
CA HIS A 156 3.23 17.05 19.30
C HIS A 156 4.09 17.39 20.51
N GLU A 157 4.57 18.63 20.58
CA GLU A 157 4.88 19.23 21.86
C GLU A 157 3.60 19.02 22.67
N ARG A 158 3.63 18.10 23.64
CA ARG A 158 2.65 18.18 24.72
C ARG A 158 2.80 19.61 25.23
N PRO A 159 1.75 20.45 25.18
CA PRO A 159 1.84 21.76 25.81
C PRO A 159 2.36 21.46 27.21
N ALA A 160 3.49 22.07 27.56
CA ALA A 160 4.05 21.94 28.89
C ALA A 160 2.86 22.13 29.83
N VAL A 161 2.49 21.10 30.60
CA VAL A 161 1.54 21.28 31.68
C VAL A 161 2.13 22.45 32.44
N PRO A 162 1.47 23.63 32.50
CA PRO A 162 2.02 24.74 33.22
C PRO A 162 2.24 24.18 34.62
N MET A 163 3.50 24.03 35.04
CA MET A 163 3.76 23.83 36.45
C MET A 163 3.15 25.07 37.08
N ALA A 164 2.03 24.87 37.76
CA ALA A 164 1.35 25.94 38.44
C ALA A 164 2.42 26.71 39.22
N PRO A 165 2.56 28.03 39.02
CA PRO A 165 3.53 28.80 39.78
C PRO A 165 3.25 28.49 41.25
N ALA A 166 4.32 28.13 41.99
CA ALA A 166 4.26 27.80 43.39
C ALA A 166 3.30 28.77 44.08
N MET A 167 2.09 28.29 44.38
CA MET A 167 1.09 29.10 45.04
C MET A 167 1.69 29.49 46.37
N LEU A 168 1.88 30.80 46.54
CA LEU A 168 2.19 31.45 47.80
C LEU A 168 1.42 30.76 48.92
N GLU A 169 2.16 30.40 49.97
CA GLU A 169 1.66 29.84 51.21
C GLU A 169 0.40 30.59 51.66
N THR A 170 -0.77 29.99 51.46
CA THR A 170 -1.96 30.42 52.19
C THR A 170 -1.85 29.84 53.60
N PRO A 171 -1.94 30.66 54.67
CA PRO A 171 -1.91 30.15 56.03
C PRO A 171 -3.02 29.11 56.23
N PRO A 172 -2.83 28.13 57.12
CA PRO A 172 -3.77 27.03 57.26
C PRO A 172 -5.14 27.58 57.68
N VAL A 173 -6.13 27.39 56.82
CA VAL A 173 -7.53 27.59 57.19
C VAL A 173 -7.86 26.53 58.24
N VAL A 174 -8.07 26.96 59.48
CA VAL A 174 -8.61 26.09 60.53
C VAL A 174 -10.04 25.75 60.14
N ALA A 175 -10.26 24.49 59.73
CA ALA A 175 -11.59 23.99 59.43
C ALA A 175 -12.42 23.90 60.73
N PRO A 176 -13.70 24.31 60.73
CA PRO A 176 -14.60 24.01 61.84
C PRO A 176 -14.85 22.49 61.91
N PRO A 177 -15.14 21.92 63.10
CA PRO A 177 -15.35 20.50 63.25
C PRO A 177 -16.68 20.11 62.57
N VAL A 178 -16.61 19.34 61.49
CA VAL A 178 -17.78 18.72 60.87
C VAL A 178 -17.93 17.31 61.44
N ALA A 179 -19.10 17.04 62.02
CA ALA A 179 -19.49 15.77 62.61
C ALA A 179 -19.40 14.64 61.58
N ARG A 180 -18.85 13.48 62.00
CA ARG A 180 -18.81 12.27 61.19
C ARG A 180 -20.14 11.55 61.28
N ASP A 181 -21.00 11.74 60.29
CA ASP A 181 -22.05 10.75 60.01
C ASP A 181 -21.44 9.61 59.19
N ILE A 182 -21.43 8.43 59.81
CA ILE A 182 -20.94 7.19 59.25
C ILE A 182 -21.97 6.70 58.22
N ILE A 183 -21.61 6.73 56.94
CA ILE A 183 -22.31 5.97 55.91
C ILE A 183 -21.32 4.95 55.38
N GLU A 184 -21.52 3.68 55.75
CA GLU A 184 -20.77 2.56 55.17
C GLU A 184 -21.13 2.39 53.68
N PRO A 185 -20.16 2.17 52.78
CA PRO A 185 -20.44 1.84 51.39
C PRO A 185 -21.04 0.42 51.27
N PRO A 186 -21.92 0.16 50.27
CA PRO A 186 -22.52 -1.16 50.11
C PRO A 186 -21.48 -2.21 49.71
N ILE A 187 -21.59 -3.40 50.31
CA ILE A 187 -20.74 -4.57 50.04
C ILE A 187 -20.94 -5.04 48.59
N ALA A 188 -19.85 -5.16 47.83
CA ALA A 188 -19.87 -5.72 46.48
C ALA A 188 -20.19 -7.23 46.52
N PRO A 189 -21.01 -7.76 45.59
CA PRO A 189 -21.32 -9.19 45.56
C PRO A 189 -20.09 -10.04 45.13
N PRO A 190 -20.03 -11.32 45.53
CA PRO A 190 -18.89 -12.19 45.23
C PRO A 190 -18.72 -12.46 43.74
N ILE A 191 -17.47 -12.49 43.28
CA ILE A 191 -17.11 -12.84 41.90
C ILE A 191 -17.31 -14.35 41.71
N GLU A 192 -18.32 -14.74 40.93
CA GLU A 192 -18.57 -16.13 40.56
C GLU A 192 -17.56 -16.58 39.48
N LYS A 193 -16.89 -17.73 39.68
CA LYS A 193 -15.93 -18.26 38.70
C LYS A 193 -16.66 -18.70 37.43
N PRO A 194 -16.13 -18.41 36.23
CA PRO A 194 -16.74 -18.87 34.99
C PRO A 194 -16.69 -20.41 34.89
N ALA A 195 -17.79 -20.99 34.42
CA ALA A 195 -17.93 -22.43 34.21
C ALA A 195 -16.94 -22.97 33.14
N PRO A 196 -16.54 -24.25 33.21
CA PRO A 196 -15.68 -24.86 32.20
C PRO A 196 -16.36 -24.88 30.83
N ILE A 197 -15.62 -24.49 29.79
CA ILE A 197 -16.06 -24.55 28.40
C ILE A 197 -16.09 -26.03 27.98
N GLU A 198 -17.27 -26.60 27.78
CA GLU A 198 -17.41 -27.90 27.11
C GLU A 198 -16.93 -27.80 25.66
N LYS A 199 -16.04 -28.71 25.26
CA LYS A 199 -15.59 -28.81 23.87
C LYS A 199 -16.77 -29.24 22.99
N PRO A 200 -16.98 -28.63 21.82
CA PRO A 200 -18.01 -29.10 20.89
C PRO A 200 -17.69 -30.52 20.44
N ALA A 201 -18.71 -31.39 20.47
CA ALA A 201 -18.64 -32.73 19.95
C ALA A 201 -18.24 -32.71 18.45
N VAL A 202 -17.22 -33.50 18.12
CA VAL A 202 -16.83 -33.79 16.73
C VAL A 202 -18.04 -34.48 16.08
N ARG A 203 -18.65 -33.84 15.09
CA ARG A 203 -19.66 -34.49 14.25
C ARG A 203 -18.95 -35.39 13.26
N GLU A 204 -19.17 -36.68 13.42
CA GLU A 204 -18.83 -37.73 12.46
C GLU A 204 -19.62 -37.47 11.18
N ALA A 205 -18.91 -37.41 10.04
CA ALA A 205 -19.53 -37.29 8.73
C ALA A 205 -20.12 -38.65 8.34
N ASP A 206 -21.38 -38.66 7.94
CA ASP A 206 -21.98 -39.78 7.23
C ASP A 206 -21.56 -39.76 5.75
N ASP A 207 -21.45 -40.96 5.16
CA ASP A 207 -20.77 -41.27 3.90
C ASP A 207 -21.42 -40.66 2.63
N GLU A 208 -22.39 -39.74 2.76
CA GLU A 208 -23.12 -39.15 1.61
C GLU A 208 -23.08 -37.61 1.52
N GLY A 209 -22.37 -36.89 2.38
CA GLY A 209 -21.89 -35.53 2.07
C GLY A 209 -22.95 -34.45 1.78
N VAL A 210 -24.15 -34.51 2.34
CA VAL A 210 -25.19 -33.47 2.16
C VAL A 210 -25.47 -32.73 3.48
N ILE A 211 -25.15 -31.43 3.51
CA ILE A 211 -25.43 -30.54 4.65
C ILE A 211 -26.80 -29.88 4.46
N HIS A 212 -27.78 -30.25 5.28
CA HIS A 212 -29.07 -29.56 5.35
C HIS A 212 -28.99 -28.31 6.25
N ILE A 213 -29.26 -27.14 5.69
CA ILE A 213 -29.40 -25.87 6.41
C ILE A 213 -30.90 -25.62 6.70
N PRO A 214 -31.34 -25.50 7.97
CA PRO A 214 -32.72 -25.14 8.26
C PRO A 214 -32.96 -23.64 8.12
N VAL A 215 -33.97 -23.25 7.35
CA VAL A 215 -34.45 -21.87 7.21
C VAL A 215 -35.30 -21.52 8.45
N ARG A 216 -34.92 -20.50 9.22
CA ARG A 216 -35.78 -19.89 10.25
C ARG A 216 -36.56 -18.73 9.63
N HIS A 217 -37.89 -18.83 9.65
CA HIS A 217 -38.78 -17.70 9.45
C HIS A 217 -38.89 -16.89 10.76
N HIS A 218 -38.64 -15.58 10.67
CA HIS A 218 -39.26 -14.54 11.50
C HIS A 218 -39.30 -13.24 10.71
#